data_AF-A0A1H5K7Q3-F1
#
_entry.id   AF-A0A1H5K7Q3-F1
#
_cell.length_a   1.000
_cell.length_b   1.000
_cell.length_c   1.000
_cell.angle_alpha   90.00
_cell.angle_beta   90.00
_cell.angle_gamma   90.00
#
_symmetry.space_group_name_H-M   'P 1'
#
loop_
_entity.id
_entity.type
_entity.pdbx_description
1 polymer ?
#
loop_
_entity_poly.entity_id
_entity_poly.type
_entity_poly.pdbx_seq_one_letter_code
_entity_poly.pdbx_strand_id
1 'polypeptide(L)' 'MAVLIFDSSENSIVEARVLVEALNEWLAEQQPSCPLKSAHAQLCYRPDGTLDSVLTVLIDVAVD' A
#
# COMPACT_ATOMS: atom_id res chain seq x y z
N MET A 1 -11.93 -1.06 3.00
CA MET A 1 -10.65 -1.35 2.31
C MET A 1 -10.56 -0.46 1.09
N ALA A 2 -9.53 0.39 1.00
CA ALA A 2 -9.26 1.22 -0.17
C ALA A 2 -8.01 0.67 -0.87
N VAL A 3 -8.05 0.59 -2.20
CA VAL A 3 -6.96 0.04 -3.03
C VAL A 3 -6.69 0.99 -4.18
N LEU A 4 -5.43 1.33 -4.41
CA LEU A 4 -4.96 2.01 -5.61
C LEU A 4 -4.16 1.03 -6.46
N ILE A 5 -4.41 1.01 -7.76
CA ILE A 5 -3.83 0.07 -8.71
C ILE A 5 -2.93 0.84 -9.66
N PHE A 6 -1.68 0.41 -9.77
CA PHE A 6 -0.70 0.90 -10.71
C PHE A 6 -0.36 -0.19 -11.74
N ASP A 7 0.19 0.22 -12.88
CA ASP A 7 0.66 -0.71 -13.89
C ASP A 7 1.91 -1.49 -13.41
N SER A 8 2.39 -2.42 -14.24
CA SER A 8 3.54 -3.27 -13.91
C SER A 8 4.90 -2.62 -14.23
N SER A 9 4.98 -1.30 -14.41
CA SER A 9 6.24 -0.62 -14.70
C SER A 9 7.13 -0.53 -13.45
N GLU A 10 8.44 -0.46 -13.65
CA GLU A 10 9.40 -0.21 -12.57
C GLU A 10 9.10 1.12 -11.84
N ASN A 11 8.67 2.13 -12.61
CA ASN A 11 8.27 3.42 -12.08
C ASN A 11 7.08 3.29 -11.13
N SER A 12 6.08 2.47 -11.48
CA SER A 12 4.91 2.22 -10.63
C SER A 12 5.26 1.52 -9.32
N ILE A 13 6.32 0.70 -9.28
CA ILE A 13 6.83 0.13 -8.01
C ILE A 13 7.37 1.24 -7.10
N VAL A 14 8.13 2.19 -7.66
CA VAL A 14 8.70 3.32 -6.92
C VAL A 14 7.60 4.26 -6.45
N GLU A 15 6.65 4.61 -7.33
CA GLU A 15 5.50 5.47 -7.01
C GLU A 15 4.65 4.88 -5.88
N ALA A 16 4.33 3.59 -5.94
CA ALA A 16 3.57 2.92 -4.89
C ALA A 16 4.30 2.91 -3.54
N ARG A 17 5.63 2.78 -3.53
CA ARG A 17 6.44 2.85 -2.31
C ARG A 17 6.42 4.25 -1.70
N VAL A 18 6.69 5.28 -2.50
CA VAL A 18 6.66 6.68 -2.06
C VAL A 18 5.28 7.04 -1.50
N LEU A 19 4.21 6.59 -2.17
CA LEU A 19 2.85 6.80 -1.71
C LEU A 19 2.57 6.11 -0.38
N VAL A 20 3.02 4.86 -0.21
CA VAL A 20 2.86 4.10 1.04
C VAL A 20 3.59 4.77 2.20
N GLU A 21 4.80 5.26 1.98
CA GLU A 21 5.57 5.99 2.99
C GLU A 21 4.83 7.27 3.43
N ALA A 22 4.42 8.11 2.47
CA ALA A 22 3.68 9.34 2.75
C ALA A 22 2.32 9.07 3.44
N LEU A 23 1.61 8.01 3.04
CA LEU A 23 0.35 7.62 3.69
C LEU A 23 0.57 7.16 5.12
N ASN A 24 1.64 6.40 5.40
CA ASN A 24 1.93 5.94 6.75
C ASN A 24 2.36 7.08 7.67
N GLU A 25 3.14 8.05 7.17
CA GLU A 25 3.47 9.27 7.91
C GLU A 25 2.21 10.05 8.26
N TRP A 26 1.34 10.29 7.28
CA TRP A 26 0.07 10.97 7.49
C TRP A 26 -0.83 10.21 8.49
N LEU A 27 -0.92 8.88 8.38
CA LEU A 27 -1.70 8.05 9.30
C LEU A 27 -1.14 8.09 10.73
N ALA A 28 0.18 8.17 10.90
CA ALA A 28 0.83 8.29 12.21
C ALA A 28 0.55 9.66 12.88
N GLU A 29 0.43 10.73 12.09
CA GLU A 29 0.08 12.07 12.58
C GLU A 29 -1.39 12.18 13.04
N GLN A 30 -2.28 11.32 12.55
CA GLN A 30 -3.74 11.36 12.80
C GLN A 30 -4.20 10.68 14.12
N GLN A 31 -3.37 10.66 15.19
CA GLN A 31 -3.62 10.08 16.54
C GLN A 31 -5.08 9.96 17.06
N PRO A 32 -5.38 9.14 18.11
CA PRO A 32 -5.24 7.70 18.30
C PRO A 32 -6.63 7.03 18.44
N SER A 33 -7.70 7.68 17.96
CA SER A 33 -9.09 7.38 18.39
C SER A 33 -9.84 6.34 17.54
N CYS A 34 -9.15 5.62 16.66
CA CYS A 34 -9.71 4.60 15.78
C CYS A 34 -8.60 3.61 15.38
N PRO A 35 -8.94 2.38 14.92
CA PRO A 35 -7.96 1.31 14.75
C PRO A 35 -6.74 1.81 14.00
N LEU A 36 -5.54 1.46 14.50
CA LEU A 36 -4.28 1.78 13.85
C LEU A 36 -4.41 1.36 12.38
N LYS A 37 -4.18 2.27 11.44
CA LYS A 37 -4.21 1.96 10.01
C LYS A 37 -2.80 1.98 9.48
N SER A 38 -2.52 1.10 8.53
CA SER A 38 -1.23 1.04 7.83
C SER A 38 -1.49 0.87 6.33
N ALA A 39 -0.71 1.57 5.52
CA ALA A 39 -0.65 1.41 4.08
C ALA A 39 0.49 0.43 3.72
N HIS A 40 0.25 -0.40 2.71
CA HIS A 40 1.23 -1.35 2.19
C HIS A 40 1.19 -1.41 0.66
N ALA A 41 2.34 -1.68 0.05
CA ALA A 41 2.43 -2.02 -1.38
C ALA A 41 2.44 -3.55 -1.54
N GLN A 42 1.60 -4.07 -2.43
CA GLN A 42 1.57 -5.47 -2.84
C GLN A 42 1.88 -5.58 -4.33
N LEU A 43 2.76 -6.51 -4.69
CA LEU A 43 3.10 -6.82 -6.07
C LEU A 43 2.28 -8.03 -6.52
N CYS A 44 1.45 -7.86 -7.55
CA CYS A 44 0.65 -8.92 -8.11
C CYS A 44 1.35 -9.53 -9.31
N TYR A 45 1.68 -10.82 -9.21
CA TYR A 45 2.33 -11.57 -10.28
C TYR A 45 1.35 -12.52 -10.95
N ARG A 46 1.51 -12.69 -12.27
CA ARG A 46 0.84 -13.73 -13.04
C ARG A 46 1.43 -15.11 -12.70
N PRO A 47 0.74 -16.22 -13.05
CA PRO A 47 1.27 -17.58 -12.87
C PRO A 47 2.60 -17.84 -13.59
N ASP A 48 2.91 -17.08 -14.64
CA ASP A 48 4.18 -17.16 -15.38
C ASP A 48 5.34 -16.38 -14.72
N GLY A 49 5.07 -15.70 -13.59
CA GLY A 49 6.06 -14.91 -12.85
C GLY A 49 6.19 -13.46 -13.33
N THR A 50 5.45 -13.04 -14.35
CA THR A 50 5.46 -11.65 -14.81
C THR A 50 4.69 -10.75 -13.84
N LEU A 51 5.22 -9.58 -13.51
CA LEU A 51 4.49 -8.57 -12.74
C LEU A 51 3.28 -8.08 -13.55
N ASP A 52 2.09 -8.10 -12.95
CA ASP A 52 0.83 -7.68 -13.57
C ASP A 52 0.42 -6.27 -13.12
N SER A 53 0.50 -6.01 -11.82
CA SER A 53 0.12 -4.74 -11.21
C SER A 53 0.78 -4.51 -9.86
N VAL A 54 0.84 -3.27 -9.43
CA VAL A 54 1.21 -2.89 -8.06
C VAL A 54 -0.01 -2.31 -7.34
N LEU A 55 -0.29 -2.79 -6.13
CA LEU A 55 -1.43 -2.36 -5.33
C LEU A 55 -0.96 -1.61 -4.09
N THR A 56 -1.53 -0.44 -3.82
CA THR A 56 -1.44 0.18 -2.49
C THR A 56 -2.72 -0.14 -1.71
N VAL A 57 -2.60 -0.76 -0.54
CA VAL A 57 -3.71 -1.24 0.28
C VAL A 57 -3.65 -0.60 1.66
N LEU A 58 -4.76 -0.03 2.14
CA LEU A 58 -4.92 0.36 3.54
C LEU A 58 -5.57 -0.78 4.35
N ILE A 59 -4.91 -1.20 5.42
CA ILE A 59 -5.40 -2.21 6.35
C ILE A 59 -5.58 -1.63 7.75
N ASP A 60 -6.56 -2.18 8.49
CA ASP A 60 -6.68 -1.97 9.92
C ASP A 60 -5.68 -2.92 10.62
N VAL A 61 -4.80 -2.36 11.42
CA VAL A 61 -3.85 -3.06 12.29
C VAL A 61 -4.60 -3.42 13.57
N ALA A 62 -4.86 -4.71 13.75
CA ALA A 62 -5.34 -5.22 15.03
C ALA A 62 -4.26 -4.99 16.09
N VAL A 63 -4.61 -4.32 17.18
CA VAL A 63 -3.77 -4.23 18.38
C VAL A 63 -4.32 -5.27 19.34
N ASP A 64 -3.56 -6.36 19.54
CA ASP A 64 -3.82 -7.35 20.60
C ASP A 64 -3.60 -6.74 22.00
#